data_AF-E3NI68-F1
#
_entry.id   AF-E3NI68-F1
#
_cell.length_a   1.000
_cell.length_b   1.000
_cell.length_c   1.000
_cell.angle_alpha   90.00
_cell.angle_beta   90.00
_cell.angle_gamma   90.00
#
_symmetry.space_group_name_H-M   'P 1'
#
loop_
_entity.id
_entity.type
_entity.pdbx_description
1 polymer ?
#
loop_
_entity_poly.entity_id
_entity_poly.type
_entity_poly.pdbx_seq_one_letter_code
_entity_poly.pdbx_strand_id
1 'polypeptide(L)'
;MATLSNYFPRTPWSLRSSSNILPPPSIDYYRTVVTSTLKKSDIRSIESVQNSFGRRIPSRELGKYISIDDPDNETASELNEMFGLSSLESRRTLIDHKLVSKMLVGKVDKDTRKIFQLDTNNKTRTQTKFIWSKCKTRLRRFFFTNRALTTINK
;
A
#
# COMPACT_ATOMS: atom_id res chain seq x y z
N MET A 1 18.12 -15.75 -43.79
CA MET A 1 16.98 -15.24 -42.99
C MET A 1 17.33 -15.39 -41.53
N ALA A 2 17.73 -14.31 -40.86
CA ALA A 2 18.10 -14.33 -39.44
C ALA A 2 16.87 -14.04 -38.59
N THR A 3 16.41 -15.01 -37.81
CA THR A 3 15.38 -14.81 -36.78
C THR A 3 16.01 -14.07 -35.59
N LEU A 4 15.67 -12.79 -35.45
CA LEU A 4 15.98 -12.01 -34.24
C LEU A 4 15.14 -12.56 -33.08
N SER A 5 15.65 -13.60 -32.44
CA SER A 5 15.19 -14.05 -31.13
C SER A 5 15.59 -12.99 -30.11
N ASN A 6 14.68 -12.05 -29.85
CA ASN A 6 14.80 -11.07 -28.76
C ASN A 6 14.64 -11.78 -27.40
N TYR A 7 15.58 -12.66 -27.06
CA TYR A 7 15.75 -13.15 -25.70
C TYR A 7 16.54 -12.09 -24.92
N PHE A 8 15.82 -11.11 -24.36
CA PHE A 8 16.36 -10.41 -23.20
C PHE A 8 16.52 -11.46 -22.08
N PRO A 9 17.73 -11.69 -21.54
CA PRO A 9 17.88 -12.57 -20.40
C PRO A 9 17.04 -12.02 -19.25
N ARG A 10 16.01 -12.75 -18.84
CA ARG A 10 15.17 -12.42 -17.67
C ARG A 10 16.03 -12.65 -16.44
N THR A 11 16.67 -11.59 -15.95
CA THR A 11 17.33 -11.65 -14.65
C THR A 11 16.28 -11.91 -13.56
N PRO A 12 16.50 -12.91 -12.68
CA PRO A 12 15.65 -13.16 -11.52
C PRO A 12 15.41 -11.88 -10.72
N TRP A 13 14.19 -11.65 -10.23
CA TRP A 13 13.86 -10.43 -9.49
C TRP A 13 14.75 -10.21 -8.25
N SER A 14 15.17 -11.29 -7.60
CA SER A 14 16.14 -11.27 -6.49
C SER A 14 17.46 -10.58 -6.83
N LEU A 15 17.85 -10.58 -8.12
CA LEU A 15 19.06 -9.92 -8.64
C LEU A 15 18.78 -8.51 -9.18
N ARG A 16 17.51 -8.17 -9.40
CA ARG A 16 17.09 -6.88 -9.97
C ARG A 16 16.85 -5.81 -8.91
N SER A 17 16.50 -6.19 -7.68
CA SER A 17 16.35 -5.29 -6.53
C SER A 17 17.62 -4.51 -6.19
N SER A 18 18.79 -5.05 -6.54
CA SER A 18 20.12 -4.42 -6.37
C SER A 18 20.58 -3.57 -7.56
N SER A 19 19.84 -3.58 -8.66
CA SER A 19 20.15 -2.84 -9.89
C SER A 19 19.20 -1.65 -10.03
N ASN A 20 19.68 -0.48 -10.45
CA ASN A 20 18.85 0.73 -10.70
C ASN A 20 17.88 0.56 -11.90
N ILE A 21 17.48 -0.65 -12.24
CA ILE A 21 16.63 -0.96 -13.37
C ILE A 21 15.17 -0.84 -12.92
N LEU A 22 14.42 0.03 -13.61
CA LEU A 22 13.00 0.24 -13.33
C LEU A 22 12.25 -1.09 -13.29
N PRO A 23 11.43 -1.30 -12.25
CA PRO A 23 10.74 -2.55 -12.06
C PRO A 23 9.62 -2.70 -13.12
N PRO A 24 9.29 -3.92 -13.57
CA PRO A 24 8.27 -4.12 -14.60
C PRO A 24 6.91 -3.59 -14.13
N PRO A 25 6.07 -3.01 -15.00
CA PRO A 25 4.82 -2.33 -14.60
C PRO A 25 3.84 -3.21 -13.79
N SER A 26 3.95 -4.53 -13.89
CA SER A 26 3.18 -5.49 -13.09
C SER A 26 3.48 -5.43 -11.58
N ILE A 27 4.73 -5.14 -11.20
CA ILE A 27 5.12 -5.11 -9.79
C ILE A 27 4.83 -3.75 -9.15
N ASP A 28 4.90 -2.67 -9.92
CA ASP A 28 4.45 -1.36 -9.45
C ASP A 28 2.96 -1.38 -9.14
N TYR A 29 2.15 -2.03 -9.99
CA TYR A 29 0.72 -2.23 -9.72
C TYR A 29 0.48 -3.07 -8.45
N TYR A 30 1.27 -4.13 -8.26
CA TYR A 30 1.22 -4.98 -7.06
C TYR A 30 1.56 -4.20 -5.78
N ARG A 31 2.55 -3.31 -5.87
CA ARG A 31 3.03 -2.49 -4.75
C ARG A 31 2.18 -1.24 -4.50
N THR A 32 1.35 -0.84 -5.46
CA THR A 32 0.53 0.37 -5.37
C THR A 32 -0.40 0.32 -4.17
N VAL A 33 -0.50 1.43 -3.45
CA VAL A 33 -1.40 1.55 -2.31
C VAL A 33 -2.54 2.50 -2.65
N VAL A 34 -3.75 1.96 -2.80
CA VAL A 34 -4.96 2.75 -3.04
C VAL A 34 -5.51 3.24 -1.71
N THR A 35 -5.46 4.53 -1.43
CA THR A 35 -5.98 5.05 -0.16
C THR A 35 -7.51 5.14 -0.15
N SER A 36 -8.17 5.30 -1.31
CA SER A 36 -9.56 5.76 -1.49
C SER A 36 -10.69 4.96 -0.83
N THR A 37 -10.48 3.69 -0.48
CA THR A 37 -11.60 2.83 -0.04
C THR A 37 -11.86 2.93 1.47
N LEU A 38 -13.14 3.10 1.81
CA LEU A 38 -13.60 3.31 3.19
C LEU A 38 -13.87 1.99 3.93
N LYS A 39 -14.30 0.93 3.22
CA LYS A 39 -14.70 -0.35 3.81
C LYS A 39 -13.57 -1.38 3.74
N LYS A 40 -13.45 -2.21 4.78
CA LYS A 40 -12.50 -3.33 4.81
C LYS A 40 -12.77 -4.39 3.72
N SER A 41 -14.03 -4.57 3.31
CA SER A 41 -14.38 -5.44 2.17
C SER A 41 -13.64 -5.02 0.91
N ASP A 42 -13.64 -3.73 0.61
CA ASP A 42 -13.06 -3.18 -0.63
C ASP A 42 -11.53 -3.28 -0.59
N ILE A 43 -10.92 -3.15 0.60
CA ILE A 43 -9.48 -3.39 0.79
C ILE A 43 -9.14 -4.83 0.42
N ARG A 44 -9.88 -5.80 0.97
CA ARG A 44 -9.68 -7.22 0.69
C ARG A 44 -9.89 -7.56 -0.78
N SER A 45 -10.88 -6.95 -1.44
CA SER A 45 -11.10 -7.14 -2.87
C SER A 45 -9.94 -6.60 -3.70
N ILE A 46 -9.42 -5.40 -3.38
CA ILE A 46 -8.26 -4.83 -4.07
C ILE A 46 -7.02 -5.71 -3.83
N GLU A 47 -6.80 -6.15 -2.60
CA GLU A 47 -5.67 -7.03 -2.26
C GLU A 47 -5.76 -8.37 -3.00
N SER A 48 -6.96 -8.95 -3.11
CA SER A 48 -7.18 -10.16 -3.92
C SER A 48 -6.82 -9.95 -5.39
N VAL A 49 -7.24 -8.84 -5.98
CA VAL A 49 -6.88 -8.47 -7.36
C VAL A 49 -5.36 -8.30 -7.49
N GLN A 50 -4.72 -7.58 -6.56
CA GLN A 50 -3.27 -7.41 -6.54
C GLN A 50 -2.56 -8.76 -6.45
N ASN A 51 -2.97 -9.64 -5.54
CA ASN A 51 -2.41 -10.99 -5.40
C ASN A 51 -2.57 -11.83 -6.68
N SER A 52 -3.70 -11.71 -7.37
CA SER A 52 -3.91 -12.37 -8.67
C SER A 52 -2.91 -11.88 -9.73
N PHE A 53 -2.62 -10.57 -9.76
CA PHE A 53 -1.57 -10.03 -10.63
C PHE A 53 -0.17 -10.44 -10.19
N GLY A 54 0.11 -10.49 -8.88
CA GLY A 54 1.38 -10.91 -8.30
C GLY A 54 1.78 -12.33 -8.73
N ARG A 55 0.81 -13.26 -8.73
CA ARG A 55 1.01 -14.64 -9.21
C ARG A 55 1.44 -14.74 -10.68
N ARG A 56 1.17 -13.71 -11.49
CA ARG A 56 1.61 -13.70 -12.90
C ARG A 56 3.08 -13.30 -13.05
N ILE A 57 3.72 -12.75 -12.02
CA ILE A 57 5.12 -12.31 -12.09
C ILE A 57 6.05 -13.53 -12.22
N PRO A 58 6.01 -14.55 -11.35
CA PRO A 58 6.85 -15.74 -11.50
C PRO A 58 6.59 -16.50 -12.81
N SER A 59 5.31 -16.62 -13.22
CA SER A 59 4.97 -17.25 -14.52
C SER A 59 5.64 -16.54 -15.71
N ARG A 60 5.70 -15.21 -15.67
CA ARG A 60 6.40 -14.43 -16.69
C ARG A 60 7.90 -14.60 -16.58
N GLU A 61 8.48 -14.67 -15.38
CA GLU A 61 9.91 -14.87 -15.18
C GLU A 61 10.38 -16.22 -15.70
N LEU A 62 9.65 -17.29 -15.37
CA LEU A 62 9.92 -18.66 -15.79
C LEU A 62 9.52 -18.94 -17.24
N GLY A 63 8.72 -18.06 -17.86
CA GLY A 63 8.22 -18.26 -19.22
C GLY A 63 7.19 -19.39 -19.36
N LYS A 64 6.64 -19.88 -18.23
CA LYS A 64 5.63 -20.94 -18.18
C LYS A 64 4.42 -20.50 -17.35
N TYR A 65 3.25 -21.02 -17.71
CA TYR A 65 2.06 -20.84 -16.87
C TYR A 65 2.17 -21.75 -15.64
N ILE A 66 1.93 -21.19 -14.45
CA ILE A 66 1.98 -21.94 -13.19
C ILE A 66 0.54 -22.29 -12.82
N SER A 67 0.24 -23.58 -12.80
CA SER A 67 -1.03 -24.14 -12.33
C SER A 67 -1.12 -24.13 -10.81
N ILE A 68 -2.32 -24.31 -10.26
CA ILE A 68 -2.54 -24.35 -8.82
C ILE A 68 -1.81 -25.56 -8.18
N ASP A 69 -1.72 -26.66 -8.91
CA ASP A 69 -1.12 -27.92 -8.45
C ASP A 69 0.40 -27.98 -8.63
N ASP A 70 1.00 -26.97 -9.25
CA ASP A 70 2.43 -26.94 -9.49
C ASP A 70 3.19 -26.70 -8.18
N PRO A 71 4.35 -27.36 -7.97
CA PRO A 71 5.18 -27.12 -6.78
C PRO A 71 5.73 -25.69 -6.73
N ASP A 72 5.81 -25.02 -7.87
CA ASP A 72 6.25 -23.62 -8.00
C ASP A 72 5.11 -22.61 -7.74
N ASN A 73 3.90 -23.07 -7.39
CA ASN A 73 2.77 -22.21 -7.08
C ASN A 73 2.88 -21.65 -5.66
N GLU A 74 3.51 -20.49 -5.56
CA GLU A 74 3.58 -19.75 -4.31
C GLU A 74 2.21 -19.21 -3.88
N THR A 75 1.97 -19.29 -2.58
CA THR A 75 0.84 -18.65 -1.93
C THR A 75 0.99 -17.13 -1.95
N ALA A 76 -0.11 -16.41 -1.74
CA ALA A 76 -0.08 -14.95 -1.66
C ALA A 76 0.81 -14.44 -0.51
N SER A 77 0.98 -15.22 0.56
CA SER A 77 1.83 -14.85 1.69
C SER A 77 3.31 -14.97 1.31
N GLU A 78 3.71 -16.08 0.69
CA GLU A 78 5.08 -16.31 0.22
C GLU A 78 5.48 -15.28 -0.83
N LEU A 79 4.60 -14.98 -1.80
CA LEU A 79 4.81 -13.91 -2.77
C LEU A 79 5.01 -12.56 -2.10
N ASN A 80 4.17 -12.22 -1.12
CA ASN A 80 4.33 -10.98 -0.37
C ASN A 80 5.68 -10.90 0.34
N GLU A 81 6.12 -11.99 0.95
CA GLU A 81 7.42 -12.07 1.61
C GLU A 81 8.58 -11.91 0.62
N MET A 82 8.53 -12.60 -0.53
CA MET A 82 9.52 -12.47 -1.60
C MET A 82 9.64 -11.05 -2.15
N PHE A 83 8.52 -10.34 -2.25
CA PHE A 83 8.50 -8.95 -2.68
C PHE A 83 8.71 -7.94 -1.53
N GLY A 84 8.95 -8.41 -0.30
CA GLY A 84 9.14 -7.57 0.89
C GLY A 84 7.92 -6.69 1.18
N LEU A 85 6.72 -7.18 0.90
CA LEU A 85 5.46 -6.47 1.08
C LEU A 85 4.74 -6.96 2.33
N SER A 86 4.31 -5.99 3.15
CA SER A 86 3.29 -6.24 4.16
C SER A 86 1.89 -6.18 3.54
N SER A 87 0.89 -6.65 4.30
CA SER A 87 -0.52 -6.59 3.89
C SER A 87 -0.92 -5.19 3.42
N LEU A 88 -1.87 -5.16 2.49
CA LEU A 88 -2.35 -3.90 1.92
C LEU A 88 -2.94 -2.98 3.01
N GLU A 89 -3.59 -3.55 4.02
CA GLU A 89 -4.11 -2.80 5.18
C GLU A 89 -2.98 -2.12 5.97
N SER A 90 -1.88 -2.83 6.24
CA SER A 90 -0.72 -2.29 6.96
C SER A 90 -0.04 -1.16 6.17
N ARG A 91 0.20 -1.37 4.87
CA ARG A 91 0.78 -0.34 3.99
C ARG A 91 -0.08 0.92 3.91
N ARG A 92 -1.40 0.77 3.83
CA ARG A 92 -2.35 1.89 3.83
C ARG A 92 -2.32 2.68 5.14
N THR A 93 -2.33 1.96 6.26
CA THR A 93 -2.29 2.59 7.59
C THR A 93 -1.04 3.45 7.73
N LEU A 94 0.12 2.93 7.34
CA LEU A 94 1.39 3.67 7.35
C LEU A 94 1.34 4.95 6.50
N ILE A 95 0.79 4.88 5.28
CA ILE A 95 0.65 6.04 4.39
C ILE A 95 -0.28 7.09 4.97
N ASP A 96 -1.41 6.67 5.54
CA ASP A 96 -2.35 7.58 6.18
C ASP A 96 -1.73 8.32 7.36
N HIS A 97 -0.97 7.61 8.22
CA HIS A 97 -0.23 8.23 9.32
C HIS A 97 0.77 9.26 8.80
N LYS A 98 1.56 8.90 7.78
CA LYS A 98 2.49 9.85 7.14
C LYS A 98 1.78 11.08 6.59
N LEU A 99 0.62 10.91 5.97
CA LEU A 99 -0.16 12.01 5.41
C LEU A 99 -0.70 12.92 6.51
N VAL A 100 -1.24 12.36 7.60
CA VAL A 100 -1.68 13.13 8.77
C VAL A 100 -0.53 13.88 9.43
N SER A 101 0.64 13.25 9.60
CA SER A 101 1.83 13.93 10.12
C SER A 101 2.25 15.10 9.22
N LYS A 102 2.20 14.95 7.89
CA LYS A 102 2.47 16.06 6.96
C LYS A 102 1.43 17.18 7.06
N MET A 103 0.15 16.85 7.28
CA MET A 103 -0.91 17.84 7.50
C MET A 103 -0.71 18.63 8.80
N LEU A 104 -0.21 17.99 9.86
CA LEU A 104 0.11 18.65 11.13
C LEU A 104 1.27 19.64 10.99
N VAL A 105 2.29 19.31 10.20
CA VAL A 105 3.44 20.19 9.92
C VAL A 105 3.11 21.25 8.86
N GLY A 106 1.88 21.27 8.31
CA GLY A 106 1.49 22.23 7.27
C GLY A 106 2.14 21.99 5.91
N LYS A 107 2.70 20.79 5.66
CA LYS A 107 3.31 20.40 4.37
C LYS A 107 2.29 19.92 3.33
N VAL A 108 1.01 19.96 3.66
CA VAL A 108 -0.10 19.59 2.76
C VAL A 108 -0.95 20.82 2.58
N ASP A 109 -1.22 21.18 1.33
CA ASP A 109 -2.11 22.28 0.93
C ASP A 109 -3.59 21.92 1.16
N LYS A 110 -3.94 21.63 2.42
CA LYS A 110 -5.30 21.35 2.88
C LYS A 110 -5.48 22.00 4.24
N ASP A 111 -6.59 22.70 4.41
CA ASP A 111 -6.96 23.30 5.69
C ASP A 111 -7.24 22.22 6.75
N THR A 112 -6.22 21.84 7.51
CA THR A 112 -6.31 20.84 8.58
C THR A 112 -7.39 21.22 9.60
N ARG A 113 -7.54 22.51 9.91
CA ARG A 113 -8.55 23.06 10.84
C ARG A 113 -10.00 22.77 10.44
N LYS A 114 -10.28 22.62 9.13
CA LYS A 114 -11.61 22.25 8.60
C LYS A 114 -11.92 20.76 8.77
N ILE A 115 -10.94 19.97 9.20
CA ILE A 115 -11.02 18.51 9.30
C ILE A 115 -10.93 18.12 10.77
N PHE A 116 -9.84 18.50 11.45
CA PHE A 116 -9.63 18.23 12.87
C PHE A 116 -8.81 19.34 13.53
N GLN A 117 -8.95 19.46 14.85
CA GLN A 117 -8.16 20.33 15.71
C GLN A 117 -7.29 19.47 16.62
N LEU A 118 -6.11 19.97 16.91
CA LEU A 118 -5.19 19.36 17.85
C LEU A 118 -5.36 20.06 19.21
N ASP A 119 -5.80 19.33 20.22
CA ASP A 119 -5.80 19.79 21.60
C ASP A 119 -4.45 19.43 22.23
N THR A 120 -3.53 20.39 22.19
CA THR A 120 -2.21 20.27 22.81
C THR A 120 -2.34 20.54 24.31
N ASN A 121 -2.60 19.51 25.09
CA ASN A 121 -2.49 19.62 26.55
C ASN A 121 -1.01 19.70 26.93
N ASN A 122 -0.58 20.84 27.47
CA ASN A 122 0.81 21.08 27.88
C ASN A 122 1.17 20.41 29.22
N LYS A 123 0.35 19.45 29.68
CA LYS A 123 0.54 18.73 30.95
C LYS A 123 1.20 17.38 30.64
N THR A 124 2.28 17.09 31.35
CA THR A 124 3.21 15.96 31.16
C THR A 124 2.58 14.56 31.20
N ARG A 125 1.32 14.43 31.66
CA ARG A 125 0.58 13.16 31.77
C ARG A 125 -0.68 13.10 30.91
N THR A 126 -0.99 14.15 30.15
CA THR A 126 -2.22 14.20 29.36
C THR A 126 -1.90 13.84 27.92
N GLN A 127 -2.57 12.81 27.40
CA GLN A 127 -2.42 12.42 26.00
C GLN A 127 -2.89 13.55 25.07
N THR A 128 -2.17 13.75 23.99
CA THR A 128 -2.56 14.64 22.90
C THR A 128 -3.87 14.16 22.32
N LYS A 129 -4.91 15.02 22.33
CA LYS A 129 -6.23 14.65 21.82
C LYS A 129 -6.48 15.32 20.48
N PHE A 130 -6.94 14.53 19.52
CA PHE A 130 -7.51 15.06 18.30
C PHE A 130 -9.00 15.29 18.50
N ILE A 131 -9.52 16.45 18.07
CA ILE A 131 -10.93 16.81 18.10
C ILE A 131 -11.41 16.97 16.66
N TRP A 132 -12.49 16.28 16.29
CA TRP A 132 -13.02 16.33 14.93
C TRP A 132 -13.88 17.58 14.79
N SER A 133 -13.60 18.40 13.77
CA SER A 133 -14.37 19.63 13.49
C SER A 133 -15.79 19.33 13.01
N LYS A 134 -16.00 18.16 12.40
CA LYS A 134 -17.29 17.68 11.90
C LYS A 134 -17.46 16.21 12.29
N CYS A 135 -18.70 15.78 12.38
CA CYS A 135 -19.04 14.38 12.59
C CYS A 135 -18.37 13.48 11.52
N LYS A 136 -17.80 12.35 11.97
CA LYS A 136 -16.99 11.42 11.16
C LYS A 136 -17.70 10.97 9.87
N THR A 137 -19.03 10.88 9.92
CA THR A 137 -19.90 10.50 8.78
C THR A 137 -19.98 11.55 7.66
N ARG A 138 -19.77 12.85 7.95
CA ARG A 138 -19.73 13.93 6.93
C ARG A 138 -18.34 14.10 6.31
N LEU A 139 -17.30 13.55 6.91
CA LEU A 139 -15.91 13.60 6.44
C LEU A 139 -15.56 12.46 5.46
N ARG A 140 -16.51 11.95 4.66
CA ARG A 140 -16.27 10.83 3.72
C ARG A 140 -15.10 11.06 2.77
N ARG A 141 -14.83 12.31 2.38
CA ARG A 141 -13.69 12.71 1.52
C ARG A 141 -12.34 12.71 2.26
N PHE A 142 -12.34 12.61 3.58
CA PHE A 142 -11.16 12.59 4.46
C PHE A 142 -11.11 11.30 5.29
N PHE A 143 -11.42 10.16 4.66
CA PHE A 143 -11.44 8.86 5.34
C PHE A 143 -10.07 8.48 5.94
N PHE A 144 -8.97 8.94 5.32
CA PHE A 144 -7.60 8.66 5.77
C PHE A 144 -7.29 9.33 7.12
N THR A 145 -7.78 10.56 7.35
CA THR A 145 -7.62 11.24 8.64
C THR A 145 -8.41 10.53 9.72
N ASN A 146 -9.64 10.09 9.42
CA ASN A 146 -10.44 9.34 10.38
C ASN A 146 -9.76 8.02 10.78
N ARG A 147 -9.20 7.29 9.83
CA ARG A 147 -8.51 6.02 10.07
C ARG A 147 -7.26 6.23 10.92
N ALA A 148 -6.35 7.12 10.51
CA ALA A 148 -5.11 7.39 11.24
C ALA A 148 -5.33 8.05 12.62
N LEU A 149 -6.29 8.96 12.78
CA LEU A 149 -6.54 9.60 14.07
C LEU A 149 -7.27 8.67 15.05
N THR A 150 -8.07 7.73 14.56
CA THR A 150 -8.73 6.72 15.42
C THR A 150 -7.72 5.70 15.96
N THR A 151 -6.63 5.42 15.23
CA THR A 151 -5.53 4.58 15.74
C THR A 151 -4.63 5.32 16.74
N ILE A 152 -4.47 6.64 16.61
CA ILE A 152 -3.65 7.45 17.54
C ILE A 152 -4.38 7.77 18.84
N ASN A 153 -5.70 8.01 18.80
CA ASN A 153 -6.51 8.33 19.99
C ASN A 153 -6.93 7.09 20.81
N LYS A 154 -6.40 5.90 20.51
CA LYS A 154 -6.60 4.69 21.33
C LYS A 154 -5.59 4.68 22.47
#